data_AF-A0A812LC16-F1
#
_entry.id   AF-A0A812LC16-F1
#
_cell.length_a   1.000
_cell.length_b   1.000
_cell.length_c   1.000
_cell.angle_alpha   90.00
_cell.angle_beta   90.00
_cell.angle_gamma   90.00
#
_symmetry.space_group_name_H-M   'P 1'
#
loop_
_entity.id
_entity.type
_entity.pdbx_description
1 polymer ?
#
loop_
_entity_poly.entity_id
_entity_poly.type
_entity_poly.pdbx_seq_one_letter_code
_entity_poly.pdbx_strand_id
1 'polypeptide(L)'
;AWQDDEGTVVVVKDSRMYGPDGGQLDLKITGQTTCSFQMGSEVYKGTLNSEGKLEWNDGAVWIRVNGADSQSKEEEETPQDSSIEKARKAFAEEKARKAAALDKARAARAAAQNQDGSYHDTGVDRAKQAFEEEKARKAAALERARRGSAENSHPNRGGADAPQDMATKNDAGVDRARQAFEEEKARKAAALERARRASAENQAAPAQDTRQADAGVDRAKQAFEEEKARKAAALERARRASAENQAAPAQ
;
A
#
# COMPACT_ATOMS: atom_id res chain seq x y z
N ALA A 1 -13.28 9.15 -34.33
CA ALA A 1 -13.35 8.62 -35.71
C ALA A 1 -13.42 9.81 -36.65
N TRP A 2 -13.46 9.59 -37.96
CA TRP A 2 -13.59 10.61 -39.00
C TRP A 2 -14.86 10.35 -39.78
N GLN A 3 -15.61 11.38 -40.14
CA GLN A 3 -16.84 11.28 -40.92
C GLN A 3 -16.67 12.08 -42.20
N ASP A 4 -16.98 11.49 -43.35
CA ASP A 4 -17.01 12.20 -44.63
C ASP A 4 -18.33 12.99 -44.81
N ASP A 5 -18.45 13.65 -45.95
CA ASP A 5 -19.62 14.44 -46.33
C ASP A 5 -20.86 13.58 -46.68
N GLU A 6 -20.66 12.29 -46.97
CA GLU A 6 -21.74 11.30 -47.12
C GLU A 6 -22.23 10.74 -45.77
N GLY A 7 -21.54 11.06 -44.69
CA GLY A 7 -21.85 10.60 -43.34
C GLY A 7 -21.22 9.25 -42.97
N THR A 8 -20.40 8.66 -43.83
CA THR A 8 -19.64 7.44 -43.57
C THR A 8 -18.57 7.68 -42.52
N VAL A 9 -18.54 6.84 -41.48
CA VAL A 9 -17.60 6.96 -40.37
C VAL A 9 -16.44 5.98 -40.55
N VAL A 10 -15.23 6.52 -40.67
CA VAL A 10 -13.97 5.78 -40.77
C VAL A 10 -13.18 5.92 -39.46
N VAL A 11 -12.71 4.81 -38.91
CA VAL A 11 -11.83 4.82 -37.74
C VAL A 11 -10.37 4.79 -38.21
N VAL A 12 -9.55 5.72 -37.74
CA VAL A 12 -8.11 5.75 -38.05
C VAL A 12 -7.33 5.37 -36.79
N LYS A 13 -6.54 4.29 -36.86
CA LYS A 13 -5.72 3.78 -35.75
C LYS A 13 -4.42 3.18 -36.28
N ASP A 14 -3.30 3.48 -35.65
CA ASP A 14 -1.97 2.90 -35.96
C ASP A 14 -1.63 2.91 -37.47
N SER A 15 -1.86 4.06 -38.13
CA SER A 15 -1.63 4.22 -39.58
C SER A 15 -2.50 3.32 -40.48
N ARG A 16 -3.66 2.87 -39.98
CA ARG A 16 -4.68 2.15 -40.75
C ARG A 16 -6.04 2.82 -40.63
N MET A 17 -6.81 2.78 -41.71
CA MET A 17 -8.20 3.21 -41.77
C MET A 17 -9.10 1.98 -41.78
N TYR A 18 -10.17 2.03 -41.00
CA TYR A 18 -11.17 0.98 -40.88
C TYR A 18 -12.52 1.52 -41.32
N GLY A 19 -13.05 0.98 -42.42
CA GLY A 19 -14.37 1.32 -42.96
C GLY A 19 -15.52 0.64 -42.19
N PRO A 20 -16.77 1.07 -42.42
CA PRO A 20 -17.95 0.49 -41.77
C PRO A 20 -18.25 -0.95 -42.22
N ASP A 21 -17.74 -1.36 -43.38
CA ASP A 21 -17.80 -2.71 -43.93
C ASP A 21 -16.75 -3.66 -43.33
N GLY A 22 -15.88 -3.15 -42.44
CA GLY A 22 -14.73 -3.87 -41.90
C GLY A 22 -13.50 -3.86 -42.81
N GLY A 23 -13.57 -3.19 -43.97
CA GLY A 23 -12.45 -2.99 -44.87
C GLY A 23 -11.32 -2.22 -44.20
N GLN A 24 -10.08 -2.55 -44.56
CA GLN A 24 -8.87 -1.91 -44.03
C GLN A 24 -8.05 -1.31 -45.16
N LEU A 25 -7.62 -0.06 -44.98
CA LEU A 25 -6.72 0.64 -45.89
C LEU A 25 -5.50 1.14 -45.13
N ASP A 26 -4.31 0.95 -45.69
CA ASP A 26 -3.08 1.47 -45.11
C ASP A 26 -2.96 2.98 -45.36
N LEU A 27 -2.79 3.74 -44.29
CA LEU A 27 -2.64 5.19 -44.30
C LEU A 27 -1.18 5.57 -44.07
N LYS A 28 -0.54 6.12 -45.10
CA LYS A 28 0.82 6.64 -45.02
C LYS A 28 0.80 8.07 -44.48
N ILE A 29 1.29 8.28 -43.27
CA ILE A 29 1.51 9.62 -42.71
C ILE A 29 2.78 10.21 -43.34
N THR A 30 2.64 11.28 -44.13
CA THR A 30 3.74 11.89 -44.90
C THR A 30 4.32 13.13 -44.23
N GLY A 31 3.60 13.71 -43.26
CA GLY A 31 4.01 14.89 -42.52
C GLY A 31 3.18 15.07 -41.24
N GLN A 32 3.38 16.17 -40.52
CA GLN A 32 2.60 16.46 -39.30
C GLN A 32 1.12 16.69 -39.59
N THR A 33 0.81 17.28 -40.74
CA THR A 33 -0.55 17.63 -41.16
C THR A 33 -0.93 16.97 -42.49
N THR A 34 -0.13 16.02 -42.99
CA THR A 34 -0.38 15.40 -44.31
C THR A 34 -0.35 13.89 -44.21
N CYS A 35 -1.29 13.25 -44.89
CA CYS A 35 -1.37 11.80 -45.03
C CYS A 35 -1.77 11.41 -46.46
N SER A 36 -1.61 10.14 -46.80
CA SER A 36 -2.06 9.60 -48.08
C SER A 36 -2.39 8.13 -47.97
N PHE A 37 -3.36 7.65 -48.74
CA PHE A 37 -3.62 6.23 -48.93
C PHE A 37 -3.78 5.91 -50.41
N GLN A 38 -3.64 4.64 -50.76
CA GLN A 38 -3.81 4.15 -52.12
C GLN A 38 -5.06 3.29 -52.20
N MET A 39 -5.91 3.54 -53.20
CA MET A 39 -7.07 2.71 -53.52
C MET A 39 -7.07 2.43 -55.02
N GLY A 40 -6.86 1.17 -55.39
CA GLY A 40 -6.59 0.80 -56.78
C GLY A 40 -5.29 1.42 -57.30
N SER A 41 -5.38 2.12 -58.43
CA SER A 41 -4.26 2.83 -59.06
C SER A 41 -4.12 4.29 -58.63
N GLU A 42 -5.03 4.79 -57.80
CA GLU A 42 -5.07 6.20 -57.40
C GLU A 42 -4.54 6.38 -55.97
N VAL A 43 -3.83 7.50 -55.77
CA VAL A 43 -3.30 7.90 -54.46
C VAL A 43 -4.03 9.15 -54.02
N TYR A 44 -4.75 9.04 -52.91
CA TYR A 44 -5.46 10.14 -52.28
C TYR A 44 -4.57 10.78 -51.23
N LYS A 45 -4.49 12.10 -51.22
CA LYS A 45 -3.66 12.91 -50.32
C LYS A 45 -4.57 13.78 -49.46
N GLY A 46 -4.48 13.60 -48.16
CA GLY A 46 -5.22 14.35 -47.16
C GLY A 46 -4.33 15.40 -46.49
N THR A 47 -4.85 16.59 -46.29
CA THR A 47 -4.22 17.68 -45.53
C THR A 47 -5.12 18.09 -44.38
N LEU A 48 -4.60 18.02 -43.16
CA LEU A 48 -5.28 18.48 -41.96
C LEU A 48 -5.15 20.01 -41.88
N ASN A 49 -6.27 20.70 -41.98
CA ASN A 49 -6.31 22.17 -41.91
C ASN A 49 -6.30 22.67 -40.45
N SER A 50 -6.25 23.99 -40.25
CA SER A 50 -6.22 24.61 -38.92
C SER A 50 -7.52 24.44 -38.13
N GLU A 51 -8.63 24.11 -38.77
CA GLU A 51 -9.92 23.82 -38.13
C GLU A 51 -10.02 22.36 -37.65
N GLY A 52 -9.00 21.54 -37.92
CA GLY A 52 -9.00 20.12 -37.58
C GLY A 52 -9.84 19.26 -38.53
N LYS A 53 -10.16 19.76 -39.73
CA LYS A 53 -10.78 18.99 -40.82
C LYS A 53 -9.70 18.46 -41.75
N LEU A 54 -9.93 17.27 -42.29
CA LEU A 54 -9.01 16.61 -43.22
C LEU A 54 -9.54 16.77 -44.64
N GLU A 55 -8.85 17.58 -45.45
CA GLU A 55 -9.21 17.86 -46.84
C GLU A 55 -8.44 16.94 -47.78
N TRP A 56 -9.16 16.18 -48.60
CA TRP A 56 -8.60 15.27 -49.59
C TRP A 56 -8.50 15.96 -50.96
N ASN A 57 -7.55 15.50 -51.78
CA ASN A 57 -7.28 16.08 -53.11
C ASN A 57 -8.38 15.84 -54.15
N ASP A 58 -9.36 14.99 -53.87
CA ASP A 58 -10.59 14.80 -54.66
C ASP A 58 -11.71 15.77 -54.27
N GLY A 59 -11.49 16.59 -53.24
CA GLY A 59 -12.45 17.56 -52.71
C GLY A 59 -13.24 17.06 -51.50
N ALA A 60 -13.10 15.80 -51.09
CA ALA A 60 -13.77 15.28 -49.91
C ALA A 60 -13.22 15.94 -48.63
N VAL A 61 -14.10 16.27 -47.69
CA VAL A 61 -13.72 16.88 -46.41
C VAL A 61 -14.19 16.00 -45.28
N TRP A 62 -13.24 15.46 -44.52
CA TRP A 62 -13.53 14.60 -43.38
C TRP A 62 -13.45 15.38 -42.07
N ILE A 63 -14.46 15.24 -41.24
CA ILE A 63 -14.60 15.91 -39.95
C ILE A 63 -14.37 14.90 -38.84
N ARG A 64 -13.59 15.28 -37.82
CA ARG A 64 -13.34 14.39 -36.68
C ARG A 64 -14.60 14.29 -35.83
N VAL A 65 -15.24 13.12 -35.85
CA VAL A 65 -16.30 12.77 -34.90
C VAL A 65 -15.65 12.22 -33.63
N ASN A 66 -15.42 13.10 -32.66
CA ASN A 66 -15.01 12.70 -31.32
C ASN A 66 -16.21 12.01 -30.64
N GLY A 67 -16.10 10.71 -30.36
CA GLY A 67 -17.12 9.96 -29.62
C GLY A 67 -17.26 10.35 -28.14
N ALA A 68 -16.78 11.53 -27.74
CA ALA A 68 -16.85 12.07 -26.39
C ALA A 68 -17.29 13.55 -26.31
N ASP A 69 -17.36 14.28 -27.44
CA ASP A 69 -17.47 15.75 -27.39
C ASP A 69 -18.69 16.30 -28.17
N SER A 70 -19.83 15.60 -28.18
CA SER A 70 -21.11 16.17 -28.66
C SER A 70 -21.81 17.07 -27.64
N GLN A 71 -21.08 17.65 -26.67
CA GLN A 71 -21.60 18.72 -25.82
C GLN A 71 -20.57 19.83 -25.67
N SER A 72 -20.51 20.70 -26.68
CA SER A 72 -20.54 22.17 -26.47
C SER A 72 -20.21 22.86 -27.78
N LYS A 73 -21.27 23.30 -28.47
CA LYS A 73 -21.20 24.33 -29.50
C LYS A 73 -21.36 25.68 -28.81
N GLU A 74 -20.41 26.57 -29.08
CA GLU A 74 -20.53 28.04 -29.05
C GLU A 74 -21.04 28.70 -27.76
N GLU A 75 -20.10 29.12 -26.92
CA GLU A 75 -20.09 30.52 -26.46
C GLU A 75 -18.64 30.98 -26.22
N GLU A 76 -18.47 32.26 -26.50
CA GLU A 76 -17.26 33.06 -26.64
C GLU A 76 -16.55 33.30 -25.29
N GLU A 77 -15.26 33.62 -25.37
CA GLU A 77 -14.35 34.06 -24.29
C GLU A 77 -13.82 33.02 -23.27
N THR A 78 -12.53 32.73 -23.43
CA THR A 78 -11.57 32.04 -22.55
C THR A 78 -11.88 31.98 -21.04
N PRO A 79 -12.00 30.76 -20.46
CA PRO A 79 -11.58 30.52 -19.08
C PRO A 79 -10.92 29.14 -18.86
N GLN A 80 -10.08 28.64 -19.78
CA GLN A 80 -9.40 27.34 -19.57
C GLN A 80 -8.29 27.37 -18.50
N ASP A 81 -7.77 28.56 -18.13
CA ASP A 81 -6.78 28.69 -17.05
C ASP A 81 -7.42 28.48 -15.66
N SER A 82 -8.72 28.73 -15.52
CA SER A 82 -9.42 28.67 -14.23
C SER A 82 -9.52 27.24 -13.66
N SER A 83 -9.54 26.21 -14.53
CA SER A 83 -9.62 24.82 -14.07
C SER A 83 -8.27 24.33 -13.54
N ILE A 84 -7.18 24.71 -14.22
CA ILE A 84 -5.81 24.38 -13.78
C ILE A 84 -5.47 25.14 -12.50
N GLU A 85 -5.87 26.41 -12.37
CA GLU A 85 -5.69 27.16 -11.13
C GLU A 85 -6.54 26.61 -9.97
N LYS A 86 -7.79 26.20 -10.21
CA LYS A 86 -8.62 25.54 -9.20
C LYS A 86 -8.00 24.22 -8.74
N ALA A 87 -7.47 23.42 -9.66
CA ALA A 87 -6.78 22.18 -9.32
C ALA A 87 -5.49 22.42 -8.52
N ARG A 88 -4.70 23.44 -8.89
CA ARG A 88 -3.50 23.84 -8.14
C ARG A 88 -3.84 24.33 -6.73
N LYS A 89 -4.91 25.12 -6.59
CA LYS A 89 -5.38 25.63 -5.31
C LYS A 89 -5.88 24.50 -4.40
N ALA A 90 -6.66 23.57 -4.94
CA ALA A 90 -7.15 22.40 -4.19
C ALA A 90 -5.99 21.52 -3.70
N PHE A 91 -4.99 21.27 -4.55
CA PHE A 91 -3.82 20.49 -4.17
C PHE A 91 -2.97 21.18 -3.09
N ALA A 92 -2.81 22.50 -3.18
CA ALA A 92 -2.12 23.29 -2.17
C ALA A 92 -2.84 23.24 -0.82
N GLU A 93 -4.18 23.34 -0.81
CA GLU A 93 -4.98 23.25 0.40
C GLU A 93 -4.91 21.86 1.04
N GLU A 94 -4.97 20.79 0.25
CA GLU A 94 -4.84 19.43 0.78
C GLU A 94 -3.44 19.16 1.35
N LYS A 95 -2.39 19.66 0.69
CA LYS A 95 -1.03 19.58 1.21
C LYS A 95 -0.88 20.30 2.54
N ALA A 96 -1.50 21.48 2.68
CA ALA A 96 -1.52 22.23 3.93
C ALA A 96 -2.26 21.48 5.05
N ARG A 97 -3.41 20.86 4.74
CA ARG A 97 -4.17 20.03 5.70
C ARG A 97 -3.35 18.83 6.20
N LYS A 98 -2.65 18.13 5.30
CA LYS A 98 -1.78 17.00 5.67
C LYS A 98 -0.59 17.44 6.53
N ALA A 99 0.05 18.57 6.22
CA ALA A 99 1.13 19.11 7.04
C ALA A 99 0.65 19.46 8.46
N ALA A 100 -0.48 20.15 8.59
CA ALA A 100 -1.07 20.49 9.89
C ALA A 100 -1.48 19.26 10.71
N ALA A 101 -1.99 18.22 10.07
CA ALA A 101 -2.32 16.95 10.73
C ALA A 101 -1.06 16.25 11.27
N LEU A 102 0.04 16.26 10.51
CA LEU A 102 1.31 15.68 10.93
C LEU A 102 1.91 16.41 12.13
N ASP A 103 1.89 17.74 12.13
CA ASP A 103 2.35 18.55 13.27
C ASP A 103 1.50 18.32 14.51
N LYS A 104 0.17 18.22 14.36
CA LYS A 104 -0.74 17.89 15.46
C LYS A 104 -0.45 16.49 16.03
N ALA A 105 -0.19 15.50 15.19
CA ALA A 105 0.18 14.16 15.63
C ALA A 105 1.53 14.15 16.37
N ARG A 106 2.51 14.94 15.89
CA ARG A 106 3.80 15.08 16.55
C ARG A 106 3.67 15.75 17.93
N ALA A 107 2.85 16.79 18.04
CA ALA A 107 2.57 17.45 19.32
C ALA A 107 1.86 16.51 20.30
N ALA A 108 0.86 15.75 19.84
CA ALA A 108 0.17 14.76 20.67
C ALA A 108 1.13 13.67 21.19
N ARG A 109 2.05 13.19 20.34
CA ARG A 109 3.06 12.21 20.74
C ARG A 109 4.03 12.78 21.77
N ALA A 110 4.48 14.03 21.61
CA ALA A 110 5.35 14.69 22.58
C ALA A 110 4.64 14.89 23.94
N ALA A 111 3.36 15.24 23.92
CA ALA A 111 2.56 15.37 25.14
C ALA A 111 2.41 14.01 25.86
N ALA A 112 2.17 12.92 25.12
CA ALA A 112 2.08 11.58 25.68
C ALA A 112 3.42 11.10 26.30
N GLN A 113 4.55 11.39 25.65
CA GLN A 113 5.87 11.05 26.18
C GLN A 113 6.19 11.80 27.49
N ASN A 114 5.74 13.05 27.63
CA ASN A 114 5.92 13.81 28.87
C ASN A 114 5.02 13.33 30.02
N GLN A 115 3.92 12.62 29.72
CA GLN A 115 3.07 11.99 30.75
C GLN A 115 3.61 10.64 31.23
N ASP A 116 4.42 9.96 30.41
CA ASP A 116 4.97 8.63 30.73
C ASP A 116 6.32 8.69 31.49
N GLY A 117 6.93 9.89 31.60
CA GLY A 117 8.19 10.09 32.32
C GLY A 117 8.10 10.10 33.85
N SER A 118 6.90 10.04 34.43
CA SER A 118 6.67 10.06 35.89
C SER A 118 6.04 8.78 36.44
N TYR A 119 6.10 7.67 35.68
CA TYR A 119 5.62 6.34 36.10
C TYR A 119 6.70 5.26 36.10
N HIS A 120 7.98 5.64 36.05
CA HIS A 120 9.01 4.77 36.58
C HIS A 120 8.88 4.77 38.11
N ASP A 121 8.58 3.58 38.66
CA ASP A 121 8.71 3.21 40.08
C ASP A 121 7.45 3.19 40.97
N THR A 122 6.27 2.85 40.43
CA THR A 122 5.17 2.35 41.31
C THR A 122 4.51 1.07 40.80
N GLY A 123 4.61 0.74 39.51
CA GLY A 123 4.00 -0.47 38.95
C GLY A 123 4.76 -1.74 39.33
N VAL A 124 6.09 -1.71 39.22
CA VAL A 124 6.95 -2.84 39.59
C VAL A 124 6.94 -3.07 41.10
N ASP A 125 6.92 -2.00 41.90
CA ASP A 125 6.86 -2.12 43.36
C ASP A 125 5.49 -2.58 43.83
N ARG A 126 4.40 -2.14 43.22
CA ARG A 126 3.06 -2.67 43.52
C ARG A 126 2.94 -4.16 43.15
N ALA A 127 3.52 -4.58 42.04
CA ALA A 127 3.53 -6.00 41.64
C ALA A 127 4.39 -6.85 42.59
N LYS A 128 5.55 -6.35 43.02
CA LYS A 128 6.38 -7.00 44.05
C LYS A 128 5.65 -7.08 45.40
N GLN A 129 5.02 -6.00 45.82
CA GLN A 129 4.27 -5.95 47.08
C GLN A 129 3.09 -6.92 47.07
N ALA A 130 2.32 -7.00 45.99
CA ALA A 130 1.25 -7.97 45.85
C ALA A 130 1.74 -9.43 45.91
N PHE A 131 2.90 -9.72 45.29
CA PHE A 131 3.50 -11.04 45.34
C PHE A 131 3.99 -11.42 46.75
N GLU A 132 4.58 -10.46 47.48
CA GLU A 132 5.00 -10.68 48.87
C GLU A 132 3.81 -10.86 49.82
N GLU A 133 2.74 -10.09 49.64
CA GLU A 133 1.48 -10.27 50.41
C GLU A 133 0.85 -11.64 50.16
N GLU A 134 0.83 -12.10 48.91
CA GLU A 134 0.28 -13.42 48.58
C GLU A 134 1.15 -14.55 49.14
N LYS A 135 2.47 -14.39 49.10
CA LYS A 135 3.41 -15.31 49.75
C LYS A 135 3.18 -15.37 51.27
N ALA A 136 2.97 -14.21 51.91
CA ALA A 136 2.68 -14.14 53.33
C ALA A 136 1.33 -14.80 53.68
N ARG A 137 0.28 -14.56 52.89
CA ARG A 137 -1.02 -15.24 53.05
C ARG A 137 -0.89 -16.76 52.97
N LYS A 138 -0.13 -17.24 51.99
CA LYS A 138 0.07 -18.69 51.78
C LYS A 138 0.86 -19.32 52.92
N ALA A 139 1.88 -18.63 53.46
CA ALA A 139 2.62 -19.08 54.63
C ALA A 139 1.72 -19.14 55.88
N ALA A 140 0.90 -18.12 56.13
CA ALA A 140 -0.04 -18.10 57.26
C ALA A 140 -1.10 -19.20 57.17
N ALA A 141 -1.60 -19.50 55.96
CA ALA A 141 -2.53 -20.60 55.75
C ALA A 141 -1.89 -21.97 56.06
N LEU A 142 -0.62 -22.16 55.67
CA LEU A 142 0.12 -23.39 55.95
C LEU A 142 0.34 -23.60 57.46
N GLU A 143 0.67 -22.53 58.20
CA GLU A 143 0.80 -22.58 59.66
C GLU A 143 -0.52 -22.93 60.35
N ARG A 144 -1.65 -22.35 59.92
CA ARG A 144 -2.97 -22.73 60.43
C ARG A 144 -3.30 -24.19 60.17
N ALA A 145 -2.98 -24.71 58.99
CA ALA A 145 -3.18 -26.11 58.66
C ALA A 145 -2.34 -27.04 59.53
N ARG A 146 -1.07 -26.70 59.80
CA ARG A 146 -0.20 -27.45 60.72
C ARG A 146 -0.76 -27.46 62.15
N ARG A 147 -1.23 -26.32 62.63
CA ARG A 147 -1.78 -26.21 63.99
C ARG A 147 -3.08 -26.99 64.16
N GLY A 148 -3.99 -26.89 63.18
CA GLY A 148 -5.24 -27.68 63.18
C GLY A 148 -4.99 -29.19 63.08
N SER A 149 -3.94 -29.64 62.40
CA SER A 149 -3.57 -31.05 62.34
C SER A 149 -3.01 -31.60 63.66
N ALA A 150 -2.40 -30.73 64.49
CA ALA A 150 -1.84 -31.12 65.78
C ALA A 150 -2.91 -31.18 66.89
N GLU A 151 -3.95 -30.34 66.82
CA GLU A 151 -5.04 -30.36 67.81
C GLU A 151 -6.04 -31.50 67.57
N ASN A 152 -6.18 -32.00 66.34
CA ASN A 152 -7.12 -33.08 66.02
C ASN A 152 -6.52 -34.49 66.10
N SER A 153 -5.25 -34.61 66.51
CA SER A 153 -4.61 -35.90 66.79
C SER A 153 -4.89 -36.34 68.24
N HIS A 154 -6.18 -36.48 68.58
CA HIS A 154 -6.60 -37.18 69.78
C HIS A 154 -6.45 -38.69 69.54
N PRO A 155 -5.65 -39.45 70.30
CA PRO A 155 -5.55 -40.88 70.13
C PRO A 155 -6.87 -41.51 70.59
N ASN A 156 -7.79 -41.76 69.65
CA ASN A 156 -8.96 -42.56 69.88
C ASN A 156 -8.53 -44.02 70.10
N ARG A 157 -8.20 -44.32 71.35
CA ARG A 157 -7.82 -45.65 71.82
C ARG A 157 -9.10 -46.37 72.25
N GLY A 158 -9.71 -47.10 71.33
CA GLY A 158 -10.77 -48.05 71.67
C GLY A 158 -11.67 -48.37 70.49
N GLY A 159 -11.55 -49.60 69.98
CA GLY A 159 -12.50 -50.15 69.02
C GLY A 159 -11.84 -51.04 67.99
N ALA A 160 -11.60 -52.29 68.37
CA ALA A 160 -11.31 -53.37 67.45
C ALA A 160 -12.47 -53.57 66.45
N ASP A 161 -12.11 -54.05 65.26
CA ASP A 161 -12.98 -54.48 64.17
C ASP A 161 -13.68 -53.39 63.36
N ALA A 162 -12.89 -52.71 62.51
CA ALA A 162 -13.40 -52.00 61.33
C ALA A 162 -12.51 -52.30 60.11
N PRO A 163 -13.10 -52.49 58.91
CA PRO A 163 -12.45 -53.11 57.76
C PRO A 163 -11.33 -52.26 57.16
N GLN A 164 -10.17 -52.90 56.92
CA GLN A 164 -8.92 -52.32 56.43
C GLN A 164 -8.95 -51.76 54.98
N ASP A 165 -10.12 -51.59 54.37
CA ASP A 165 -10.27 -51.38 52.91
C ASP A 165 -10.52 -49.92 52.47
N MET A 166 -10.49 -48.95 53.40
CA MET A 166 -10.81 -47.54 53.11
C MET A 166 -9.60 -46.60 53.11
N ALA A 167 -8.45 -47.00 53.65
CA ALA A 167 -7.28 -46.12 53.74
C ALA A 167 -6.51 -45.99 52.41
N THR A 168 -6.52 -47.01 51.55
CA THR A 168 -5.76 -47.03 50.28
C THR A 168 -6.39 -46.18 49.17
N LYS A 169 -7.64 -45.76 49.32
CA LYS A 169 -8.35 -44.97 48.29
C LYS A 169 -8.03 -43.48 48.33
N ASN A 170 -7.60 -42.94 49.48
CA ASN A 170 -7.29 -41.51 49.62
C ASN A 170 -5.89 -41.15 49.06
N ASP A 171 -4.90 -42.02 49.22
CA ASP A 171 -3.55 -41.79 48.67
C ASP A 171 -3.55 -41.80 47.13
N ALA A 172 -4.35 -42.70 46.53
CA ALA A 172 -4.53 -42.75 45.08
C ALA A 172 -5.12 -41.45 44.49
N GLY A 173 -5.89 -40.68 45.27
CA GLY A 173 -6.43 -39.39 44.86
C GLY A 173 -5.37 -38.28 44.86
N VAL A 174 -4.51 -38.27 45.88
CA VAL A 174 -3.41 -37.29 46.02
C VAL A 174 -2.35 -37.50 44.94
N ASP A 175 -1.99 -38.76 44.67
CA ASP A 175 -1.03 -39.08 43.61
C ASP A 175 -1.56 -38.72 42.22
N ARG A 176 -2.85 -38.96 41.97
CA ARG A 176 -3.49 -38.57 40.71
C ARG A 176 -3.54 -37.04 40.54
N ALA A 177 -3.79 -36.28 41.61
CA ALA A 177 -3.77 -34.82 41.57
C ALA A 177 -2.35 -34.27 41.32
N ARG A 178 -1.33 -34.91 41.91
CA ARG A 178 0.08 -34.55 41.69
C ARG A 178 0.51 -34.82 40.25
N GLN A 179 0.14 -35.99 39.72
CA GLN A 179 0.42 -36.38 38.34
C GLN A 179 -0.23 -35.43 37.33
N ALA A 180 -1.49 -35.05 37.54
CA ALA A 180 -2.18 -34.09 36.67
C ALA A 180 -1.50 -32.70 36.67
N PHE A 181 -1.02 -32.23 37.82
CA PHE A 181 -0.31 -30.95 37.91
C PHE A 181 1.05 -30.98 37.19
N GLU A 182 1.78 -32.10 37.30
CA GLU A 182 3.05 -32.29 36.59
C GLU A 182 2.86 -32.40 35.08
N GLU A 183 1.80 -33.08 34.61
CA GLU A 183 1.43 -33.13 33.20
C GLU A 183 1.07 -31.75 32.65
N GLU A 184 0.30 -30.95 33.39
CA GLU A 184 -0.06 -29.61 32.94
C GLU A 184 1.16 -28.67 32.89
N LYS A 185 2.07 -28.79 33.87
CA LYS A 185 3.35 -28.08 33.86
C LYS A 185 4.22 -28.49 32.65
N ALA A 186 4.28 -29.78 32.33
CA ALA A 186 5.00 -30.27 31.16
C ALA A 186 4.38 -29.77 29.85
N ARG A 187 3.04 -29.76 29.74
CA ARG A 187 2.33 -29.25 28.57
C ARG A 187 2.60 -27.76 28.34
N LYS A 188 2.63 -26.97 29.42
CA LYS A 188 2.93 -25.53 29.36
C LYS A 188 4.38 -25.25 28.98
N ALA A 189 5.33 -26.05 29.47
CA ALA A 189 6.73 -25.96 29.08
C ALA A 189 6.93 -26.29 27.59
N ALA A 190 6.30 -27.36 27.09
CA ALA A 190 6.37 -27.75 25.68
C ALA A 190 5.74 -26.69 24.74
N ALA A 191 4.64 -26.06 25.15
CA ALA A 191 4.03 -24.97 24.40
C ALA A 191 4.96 -23.74 24.29
N LEU A 192 5.64 -23.40 25.39
CA LEU A 192 6.60 -22.30 25.42
C LEU A 192 7.81 -22.57 24.50
N GLU A 193 8.30 -23.82 24.48
CA GLU A 193 9.40 -24.21 23.60
C GLU A 193 9.00 -24.16 22.11
N ARG A 194 7.80 -24.62 21.76
CA ARG A 194 7.26 -24.49 20.39
C ARG A 194 7.16 -23.03 19.97
N ALA A 195 6.68 -22.15 20.85
CA ALA A 195 6.60 -20.72 20.57
C ALA A 195 7.99 -20.09 20.35
N ARG A 196 8.99 -20.47 21.17
CA ARG A 196 10.38 -20.02 20.98
C ARG A 196 10.96 -20.51 19.66
N ARG A 197 10.71 -21.77 19.29
CA ARG A 197 11.20 -22.33 18.03
C ARG A 197 10.56 -21.65 16.82
N ALA A 198 9.25 -21.42 16.83
CA ALA A 198 8.55 -20.69 15.77
C ALA A 198 9.04 -19.23 15.65
N SER A 199 9.30 -18.56 16.77
CA SER A 199 9.88 -17.23 16.76
C SER A 199 11.32 -17.21 16.25
N ALA A 200 12.12 -18.22 16.57
CA ALA A 200 13.49 -18.36 16.06
C ALA A 200 13.50 -18.70 14.56
N GLU A 201 12.57 -19.53 14.08
CA GLU A 201 12.42 -19.86 12.65
C GLU A 201 11.99 -18.63 11.84
N ASN A 202 11.07 -17.81 12.37
CA ASN A 202 10.72 -16.52 11.75
C ASN A 202 11.85 -15.48 11.79
N GLN A 203 12.81 -15.60 12.71
CA GLN A 203 14.00 -14.73 12.76
C GLN A 203 15.19 -15.28 11.97
N ALA A 204 15.27 -16.60 11.77
CA ALA A 204 16.35 -17.30 11.07
C ALA A 204 16.03 -17.62 9.61
N ALA A 205 14.78 -17.41 9.16
CA ALA A 205 14.51 -17.27 7.74
C ALA A 205 15.42 -16.16 7.21
N PRO A 206 16.32 -16.46 6.23
CA PRO A 206 17.16 -15.42 5.67
C PRO A 206 16.25 -14.32 5.16
N ALA A 207 16.62 -13.06 5.42
CA ALA A 207 16.03 -11.87 4.83
C ALA A 207 16.17 -11.93 3.29
N GLN A 208 15.42 -12.83 2.67
CA GLN A 208 15.16 -12.84 1.26
C GLN A 208 13.90 -12.03 1.11
N ASP A 209 14.05 -10.93 0.36
CA ASP A 209 12.98 -10.07 -0.15
C ASP A 209 12.62 -8.78 0.60
N THR A 210 13.60 -8.12 1.21
CA THR A 210 13.58 -6.64 1.35
C THR A 210 14.62 -5.93 0.49
N ARG A 211 15.54 -6.66 -0.16
CA ARG A 211 16.51 -6.09 -1.13
C ARG A 211 15.93 -5.80 -2.52
N GLN A 212 14.78 -6.37 -2.89
CA GLN A 212 14.11 -5.99 -4.14
C GLN A 212 13.41 -4.63 -4.05
N ALA A 213 12.96 -4.23 -2.85
CA ALA A 213 12.32 -2.93 -2.65
C ALA A 213 13.30 -1.76 -2.83
N ASP A 214 14.53 -1.87 -2.30
CA ASP A 214 15.56 -0.82 -2.45
C ASP A 214 16.12 -0.73 -3.86
N ALA A 215 16.33 -1.88 -4.54
CA ALA A 215 16.79 -1.88 -5.93
C ALA A 215 15.78 -1.23 -6.90
N GLY A 216 14.48 -1.28 -6.57
CA GLY A 216 13.44 -0.57 -7.33
C GLY A 216 13.53 0.95 -7.19
N VAL A 217 13.85 1.44 -5.98
CA VAL A 217 13.99 2.88 -5.72
C VAL A 217 15.24 3.45 -6.40
N ASP A 218 16.35 2.74 -6.37
CA ASP A 218 17.58 3.18 -7.03
C ASP A 218 17.45 3.15 -8.57
N ARG A 219 16.77 2.13 -9.12
CA ARG A 219 16.46 2.07 -10.55
C ARG A 219 15.52 3.20 -10.99
N ALA A 220 14.54 3.56 -10.17
CA ALA A 220 13.64 4.67 -10.46
C ALA A 220 14.36 6.03 -10.42
N LYS A 221 15.28 6.24 -9.45
CA LYS A 221 16.12 7.45 -9.39
C LYS A 221 17.04 7.55 -10.60
N GLN A 222 17.65 6.44 -11.03
CA GLN A 222 18.53 6.42 -12.19
C GLN A 222 17.78 6.74 -13.49
N ALA A 223 16.58 6.18 -13.68
CA ALA A 223 15.73 6.50 -14.84
C ALA A 223 15.31 7.98 -14.88
N PHE A 224 15.03 8.57 -13.71
CA PHE A 224 14.67 9.99 -13.62
C PHE A 224 15.84 10.92 -14.01
N GLU A 225 17.05 10.63 -13.54
CA GLU A 225 18.24 11.42 -13.91
C GLU A 225 18.62 11.24 -15.40
N GLU A 226 18.46 10.04 -15.97
CA GLU A 226 18.65 9.82 -17.41
C GLU A 226 17.64 10.60 -18.27
N GLU A 227 16.37 10.63 -17.85
CA GLU A 227 15.35 11.40 -18.57
C GLU A 227 15.60 12.92 -18.47
N LYS A 228 16.03 13.39 -17.30
CA LYS A 228 16.44 14.78 -17.11
C LYS A 228 17.64 15.16 -17.99
N ALA A 229 18.63 14.27 -18.10
CA ALA A 229 19.77 14.47 -18.99
C ALA A 229 19.35 14.50 -20.47
N ARG A 230 18.44 13.61 -20.90
CA ARG A 230 17.89 13.61 -22.26
C ARG A 230 17.16 14.91 -22.59
N LYS A 231 16.32 15.42 -21.67
CA LYS A 231 15.62 16.70 -21.85
C LYS A 231 16.57 17.89 -21.93
N ALA A 232 17.62 17.90 -21.10
CA ALA A 232 18.65 18.94 -21.16
C ALA A 232 19.40 18.94 -22.51
N ALA A 233 19.78 17.76 -23.00
CA ALA A 233 20.46 17.62 -24.29
C ALA A 233 19.56 18.03 -25.48
N ALA A 234 18.27 17.70 -25.43
CA ALA A 234 17.30 18.12 -26.45
C ALA A 234 17.16 19.66 -26.48
N LEU A 235 17.12 20.30 -25.31
CA LEU A 235 17.04 21.75 -25.19
C LEU A 235 18.30 22.44 -25.77
N GLU A 236 19.48 21.88 -25.53
CA GLU A 236 20.73 22.43 -26.08
C GLU A 236 20.76 22.32 -27.61
N ARG A 237 20.33 21.18 -28.18
CA ARG A 237 20.21 21.02 -29.64
C ARG A 237 19.24 22.01 -30.25
N ALA A 238 18.09 22.23 -29.62
CA ALA A 238 17.11 23.21 -30.07
C ALA A 238 17.67 24.64 -30.06
N ARG A 239 18.45 25.00 -29.03
CA ARG A 239 19.13 26.30 -28.98
C ARG A 239 20.17 26.47 -30.09
N ARG A 240 20.98 25.45 -30.37
CA ARG A 240 21.96 25.50 -31.48
C ARG A 240 21.28 25.65 -32.84
N ALA A 241 20.25 24.86 -33.11
CA ALA A 241 19.49 24.96 -34.36
C ALA A 241 18.83 26.34 -34.52
N SER A 242 18.31 26.92 -33.43
CA SER A 242 17.75 28.28 -33.47
C SER A 242 18.82 29.36 -33.72
N ALA A 243 20.04 29.18 -33.22
CA ALA A 243 21.14 30.12 -33.46
C ALA A 243 21.65 30.05 -34.91
N GLU A 244 21.75 28.84 -35.49
CA GLU A 244 22.13 28.65 -36.89
C GLU A 244 21.11 29.30 -37.86
N ASN A 245 19.82 29.16 -37.59
CA ASN A 245 18.78 29.81 -38.39
C ASN A 245 18.77 31.34 -38.28
N GLN A 246 19.23 31.92 -37.17
CA GLN A 246 19.37 33.38 -37.03
C GLN A 246 20.66 33.93 -37.65
N ALA A 247 21.69 33.09 -37.83
CA ALA A 247 22.97 33.48 -38.37
C ALA A 247 23.05 33.40 -39.90
N ALA A 248 22.03 32.86 -40.58
CA ALA A 248 21.97 32.85 -42.04
C ALA A 248 21.67 34.28 -42.56
N PRO A 249 22.63 34.98 -43.19
CA PRO A 249 22.38 36.30 -43.74
C PRO A 249 21.44 36.19 -44.94
N ALA A 250 20.42 37.04 -44.99
CA ALA A 250 19.55 37.18 -46.14
C ALA A 250 20.41 37.58 -47.35
N GLN A 251 20.56 36.64 -48.30
CA GLN A 251 21.15 36.89 -49.61
C GLN A 251 20.10 37.36 -50.61
#